data_AF-A0A0C1QZV9-F1
#
_entry.id   AF-A0A0C1QZV9-F1
#
_cell.length_a   1.000
_cell.length_b   1.000
_cell.length_c   1.000
_cell.angle_alpha   90.00
_cell.angle_beta   90.00
_cell.angle_gamma   90.00
#
_symmetry.space_group_name_H-M   'P 1'
#
loop_
_entity.id
_entity.type
_entity.pdbx_description
1 polymer ?
#
loop_
_entity_poly.entity_id
_entity_poly.type
_entity_poly.pdbx_seq_one_letter_code
_entity_poly.pdbx_strand_id
1 'polypeptide(L)' 'MENLRIHDLRRTLGSWQAATGATTAIIGKSLGHKSQQATRVYERLNIDPVRDSLERATKAMFNNQY' A
#
# COMPACT_ATOMS: atom_id res chain seq x y z
N MET A 1 17.44 -18.46 -12.01
CA MET A 1 15.99 -18.70 -11.90
C MET A 1 15.50 -18.94 -10.47
N GLU A 2 16.36 -19.24 -9.49
CA GLU A 2 15.93 -19.49 -8.09
C GLU A 2 15.23 -18.29 -7.43
N ASN A 3 15.69 -17.07 -7.70
CA ASN A 3 15.13 -15.86 -7.07
C ASN A 3 13.79 -15.39 -7.65
N LEU A 4 13.32 -15.98 -8.76
CA LEU A 4 12.10 -15.53 -9.42
C LEU A 4 10.87 -15.81 -8.55
N ARG A 5 10.78 -16.98 -7.92
CA ARG A 5 9.64 -17.33 -7.05
C ARG A 5 9.51 -16.39 -5.84
N ILE A 6 10.63 -16.10 -5.17
CA ILE A 6 10.66 -15.16 -4.03
C ILE A 6 10.38 -13.73 -4.51
N HIS A 7 10.91 -13.35 -5.69
CA HIS A 7 10.60 -12.07 -6.31
C HIS A 7 9.09 -11.93 -6.56
N ASP A 8 8.45 -12.94 -7.16
CA ASP A 8 7.02 -12.91 -7.46
C ASP A 8 6.18 -12.82 -6.18
N LEU A 9 6.50 -13.59 -5.13
CA LEU A 9 5.84 -13.49 -3.83
C LEU A 9 5.97 -12.09 -3.22
N ARG A 10 7.17 -11.50 -3.30
CA ARG A 10 7.44 -10.14 -2.85
C ARG A 10 6.62 -9.11 -3.64
N ARG A 11 6.43 -9.31 -4.95
CA ARG A 11 5.55 -8.47 -5.79
C ARG A 11 4.10 -8.62 -5.35
N THR A 12 3.62 -9.84 -5.16
CA THR A 12 2.27 -10.13 -4.67
C THR A 12 2.01 -9.48 -3.32
N LEU A 13 2.96 -9.56 -2.37
CA LEU A 13 2.86 -8.89 -1.07
C LEU A 13 2.69 -7.37 -1.21
N GLY A 14 3.51 -6.72 -2.02
CA GLY A 14 3.40 -5.27 -2.25
C GLY A 14 2.06 -4.85 -2.87
N SER A 15 1.55 -5.64 -3.80
CA SER A 15 0.22 -5.43 -4.39
C SER A 15 -0.90 -5.58 -3.36
N TRP A 16 -0.84 -6.58 -2.49
CA TRP A 16 -1.81 -6.74 -1.40
C TRP A 16 -1.78 -5.57 -0.42
N GLN A 17 -0.59 -5.12 -0.01
CA GLN A 17 -0.46 -3.97 0.88
C GLN A 17 -1.09 -2.71 0.26
N ALA A 18 -0.84 -2.45 -1.02
CA ALA A 18 -1.47 -1.35 -1.74
C ALA A 18 -2.99 -1.49 -1.81
N ALA A 19 -3.50 -2.69 -2.11
CA ALA A 19 -4.93 -2.97 -2.15
C ALA A 19 -5.61 -2.72 -0.79
N THR A 20 -4.93 -3.00 0.32
CA THR A 20 -5.41 -2.70 1.69
C THR A 20 -5.19 -1.24 2.13
N GLY A 21 -4.70 -0.38 1.24
CA GLY A 21 -4.52 1.04 1.49
C GLY A 21 -3.24 1.42 2.26
N ALA A 22 -2.22 0.56 2.27
CA ALA A 22 -0.90 0.95 2.77
C ALA A 22 -0.28 2.01 1.84
N THR A 23 0.42 2.99 2.43
CA THR A 23 1.11 4.01 1.65
C THR A 23 2.39 3.48 1.00
N THR A 24 2.84 4.14 -0.06
CA THR A 24 4.11 3.83 -0.74
C THR A 24 5.31 3.83 0.20
N ALA A 25 5.32 4.70 1.20
CA ALA A 25 6.38 4.73 2.19
C ALA A 25 6.39 3.44 3.05
N ILE A 26 5.21 2.98 3.48
CA ILE A 26 5.05 1.75 4.26
C ILE A 26 5.44 0.53 3.43
N ILE A 27 4.92 0.43 2.21
CA ILE A 27 5.24 -0.68 1.29
C ILE A 27 6.75 -0.71 1.04
N GLY A 28 7.35 0.43 0.72
CA GLY A 28 8.79 0.54 0.44
C GLY A 28 9.66 0.10 1.62
N LYS A 29 9.32 0.52 2.85
CA LYS A 29 10.01 0.07 4.07
C LYS A 29 9.84 -1.43 4.31
N SER A 30 8.61 -1.94 4.22
CA SER A 30 8.32 -3.37 4.49
C SER A 30 9.00 -4.30 3.49
N LEU A 31 9.18 -3.84 2.25
CA LEU A 31 9.92 -4.56 1.22
C LEU A 31 11.43 -4.24 1.28
N GLY A 32 11.92 -3.26 2.03
CA GLY A 32 13.33 -2.88 2.01
C GLY A 32 13.80 -2.27 0.67
N HIS A 33 12.92 -1.52 0.00
CA HIS A 33 13.29 -0.74 -1.18
C HIS A 33 14.18 0.44 -0.78
N LYS A 34 15.30 0.59 -1.50
CA LYS A 34 16.25 1.70 -1.33
C LYS A 34 15.76 3.01 -1.95
N SER A 35 14.81 2.94 -2.88
CA SER A 35 14.24 4.12 -3.55
C SER A 35 12.73 4.01 -3.64
N GLN A 36 12.06 5.15 -3.57
CA GLN A 36 10.61 5.22 -3.75
C GLN A 36 10.19 4.79 -5.16
N GLN A 37 11.05 5.01 -6.17
CA GLN A 37 10.77 4.64 -7.56
C GLN A 37 10.50 3.13 -7.73
N ALA A 38 11.21 2.27 -6.98
CA ALA A 38 10.97 0.83 -7.00
C ALA A 38 9.59 0.45 -6.43
N THR A 39 9.03 1.28 -5.55
CA THR A 39 7.73 1.04 -4.90
C THR A 39 6.54 1.60 -5.67
N ARG A 40 6.74 2.65 -6.49
CA ARG A 40 5.67 3.31 -7.27
C ARG A 40 4.86 2.36 -8.15
N VAL A 41 5.44 1.22 -8.52
CA VAL A 41 4.75 0.18 -9.27
C VAL A 41 3.51 -0.40 -8.56
N TYR A 42 3.45 -0.29 -7.22
CA TYR A 42 2.29 -0.74 -6.44
C TYR A 42 1.21 0.33 -6.23
N GLU A 43 1.54 1.62 -6.42
CA GLU A 43 0.59 2.74 -6.26
C GLU A 43 -0.52 2.72 -7.31
N ARG A 44 -0.24 2.16 -8.48
CA ARG A 44 -1.14 2.20 -9.65
C ARG A 44 -2.30 1.22 -9.56
N LEU A 45 -2.33 0.37 -8.53
CA LEU A 45 -3.20 -0.80 -8.50
C LEU A 45 -4.60 -0.55 -7.93
N ASN A 46 -4.87 0.56 -7.24
CA ASN A 46 -6.20 0.76 -6.69
C ASN A 46 -6.58 2.24 -6.47
N ILE A 47 -7.75 2.65 -7.00
CA ILE A 47 -8.38 3.97 -6.77
C ILE A 47 -9.20 3.95 -5.47
N ASP A 48 -9.64 2.76 -5.03
CA ASP A 48 -10.48 2.57 -3.84
C ASP A 48 -9.85 3.04 -2.51
N PRO A 49 -8.53 2.92 -2.27
CA PRO A 49 -7.90 3.33 -1.01
C PRO A 49 -8.07 4.82 -0.70
N VAL A 50 -8.20 5.67 -1.73
CA VAL A 50 -8.39 7.11 -1.53
C VAL A 50 -9.78 7.37 -0.94
N ARG A 51 -10.82 6.73 -1.49
CA ARG A 51 -12.19 6.83 -0.97
C ARG A 51 -12.27 6.28 0.46
N ASP A 52 -11.74 5.08 0.69
CA ASP A 52 -11.74 4.46 2.02
C ASP A 52 -10.94 5.26 3.05
N SER A 53 -9.85 5.90 2.63
CA SER A 53 -9.07 6.80 3.50
C SER A 53 -9.89 8.02 3.90
N LEU A 54 -10.56 8.66 2.94
CA LEU A 54 -11.44 9.80 3.19
C LEU A 54 -12.60 9.41 4.11
N GLU A 55 -13.33 8.33 3.80
CA GLU A 55 -14.47 7.88 4.61
C GLU A 55 -14.07 7.57 6.05
N ARG A 56 -12.93 6.89 6.27
CA ARG A 56 -12.41 6.62 7.61
C ARG A 56 -12.04 7.88 8.37
N ALA A 57 -11.34 8.82 7.73
CA ALA A 57 -10.97 10.08 8.36
C ALA A 57 -12.20 10.91 8.71
N THR A 58 -13.14 11.06 7.78
CA THR A 58 -14.39 11.78 7.97
C THR A 58 -15.22 11.15 9.10
N LYS A 59 -15.36 9.83 9.13
CA LYS A 59 -16.05 9.13 10.22
C LYS A 59 -15.38 9.33 11.57
N ALA A 60 -14.05 9.27 11.65
CA ALA A 60 -13.31 9.50 12.90
C ALA A 60 -13.49 10.94 13.42
N MET A 61 -13.53 11.92 12.52
CA MET A 61 -13.80 13.32 12.90
C MET A 61 -15.22 13.51 13.46
N PHE A 62 -16.22 12.89 12.84
CA PHE A 62 -17.62 13.02 13.28
C PHE A 62 -17.99 12.13 14.48
N ASN A 63 -17.33 10.98 14.67
CA ASN A 63 -17.58 10.09 15.81
C ASN A 63 -16.98 10.58 17.13
N ASN A 64 -16.05 11.55 17.11
CA ASN A 64 -15.44 12.13 18.31
C ASN A 64 -16.18 13.38 18.84
N GLN A 65 -17.43 13.61 18.43
CA GLN A 65 -18.19 14.84 18.78
C GLN A 65 -19.25 14.70 19.88
N TYR A 66 -19.39 13.57 20.58
CA TYR A 66 -20.24 13.47 21.78
C TYR A 66 -19.67 12.51 22.82
#